data_AF-A0A6Q2XUE8-F1
#
_entry.id   AF-A0A6Q2XUE8-F1
#
_cell.length_a   1.000
_cell.length_b   1.000
_cell.length_c   1.000
_cell.angle_alpha   90.00
_cell.angle_beta   90.00
_cell.angle_gamma   90.00
#
_symmetry.space_group_name_H-M   'P 1'
#
loop_
_entity.id
_entity.type
_entity.pdbx_description
1 polymer ?
#
loop_
_entity_poly.entity_id
_entity_poly.type
_entity_poly.pdbx_seq_one_letter_code
_entity_poly.pdbx_strand_id
1 'polypeptide(L)'
;MKKRFVFCTTGLVGFGVYQARTTVVKYTDIDYHVFTDAARFITQECYSPYNRSTYRYTPLLAWILTPNIYLNHVFGNLLFITCDVLSGHVIYHILRQRGLSCEAACGVCSQWYGWDFLQETYLYHLTRRDIRHNFSPYFYMLYLTAESPWSLYLGLAAFLPQALLLLLVSLAFHRDLALCWFLHTSIFVSFNKVLLLLVSLLPVVLPRLTMSPKKGLGLLALWFAGQGIWLAPAYYLEFEGYNTFLLIWLAGLLFLIINSCIMVQIISHYKPLHIFYI
;
A
#
# COMPACT_ATOMS: atom_id res chain seq x y z
N MET A 1 23.13 4.52 9.63
CA MET A 1 22.18 3.59 8.97
C MET A 1 21.63 2.49 9.88
N LYS A 2 22.43 1.79 10.71
CA LYS A 2 21.96 0.71 11.62
C LYS A 2 20.80 1.06 12.57
N LYS A 3 20.71 2.29 13.08
CA LYS A 3 19.65 2.71 14.03
C LYS A 3 18.27 2.98 13.39
N ARG A 4 18.18 3.21 12.06
CA ARG A 4 16.92 3.53 11.37
C ARG A 4 16.15 2.28 10.92
N PHE A 5 16.85 1.18 10.61
CA PHE A 5 16.21 -0.05 10.14
C PHE A 5 15.45 -0.78 11.26
N VAL A 6 16.05 -0.89 12.45
CA VAL A 6 15.43 -1.51 13.63
C VAL A 6 14.14 -0.80 14.06
N PHE A 7 14.08 0.53 13.90
CA PHE A 7 12.92 1.35 14.28
C PHE A 7 11.71 1.14 13.34
N CYS A 8 11.96 0.88 12.05
CA CYS A 8 10.89 0.52 11.11
C CYS A 8 10.30 -0.86 11.43
N THR A 9 11.13 -1.84 11.76
CA THR A 9 10.67 -3.22 12.02
C THR A 9 9.84 -3.31 13.31
N THR A 10 10.27 -2.68 14.40
CA THR A 10 9.48 -2.66 15.65
C THR A 10 8.20 -1.83 15.54
N GLY A 11 8.23 -0.73 14.75
CA GLY A 11 7.04 0.06 14.44
C GLY A 11 5.99 -0.73 13.63
N LEU A 12 6.43 -1.52 12.64
CA LEU A 12 5.56 -2.39 11.85
C LEU A 12 4.96 -3.54 12.68
N VAL A 13 5.73 -4.12 13.61
CA VAL A 13 5.21 -5.10 14.58
C VAL A 13 4.13 -4.46 15.48
N GLY A 14 4.38 -3.26 16.00
CA GLY A 14 3.41 -2.52 16.81
C GLY A 14 2.11 -2.21 16.04
N PHE A 15 2.24 -1.77 14.79
CA PHE A 15 1.09 -1.53 13.91
C PHE A 15 0.33 -2.83 13.60
N GLY A 16 1.02 -3.93 13.29
CA GLY A 16 0.41 -5.23 13.05
C GLY A 16 -0.37 -5.76 14.26
N VAL A 17 0.18 -5.58 15.47
CA VAL A 17 -0.52 -5.93 16.72
C VAL A 17 -1.75 -5.05 16.95
N TYR A 18 -1.64 -3.74 16.69
CA TYR A 18 -2.77 -2.82 16.80
C TYR A 18 -3.90 -3.20 15.83
N GLN A 19 -3.57 -3.39 14.55
CA GLN A 19 -4.51 -3.79 13.51
C GLN A 19 -5.20 -5.12 13.86
N ALA A 20 -4.43 -6.14 14.25
CA ALA A 20 -4.96 -7.46 14.59
C ALA A 20 -5.90 -7.46 15.81
N ARG A 21 -5.88 -6.41 16.64
CA ARG A 21 -6.77 -6.25 17.80
C ARG A 21 -8.02 -5.41 17.49
N THR A 22 -7.96 -4.54 16.49
CA THR A 22 -9.03 -3.57 16.22
C THR A 22 -9.87 -3.91 14.99
N THR A 23 -9.35 -4.70 14.05
CA THR A 23 -10.09 -5.08 12.84
C THR A 23 -10.85 -6.39 13.00
N VAL A 24 -12.13 -6.39 12.58
CA VAL A 24 -12.99 -7.59 12.56
C VAL A 24 -12.46 -8.63 11.57
N VAL A 25 -11.90 -8.18 10.45
CA VAL A 25 -11.22 -9.04 9.47
C VAL A 25 -9.74 -9.13 9.86
N LYS A 26 -9.26 -10.34 10.13
CA LYS A 26 -7.84 -10.64 10.37
C LYS A 26 -7.15 -10.74 9.02
N TYR A 27 -6.41 -9.69 8.64
CA TYR A 27 -5.68 -9.63 7.35
C TYR A 27 -4.22 -10.12 7.44
N THR A 28 -3.75 -10.52 8.63
CA THR A 28 -2.36 -10.88 8.93
C THR A 28 -2.18 -12.36 9.35
N ASP A 29 -0.94 -12.85 9.23
CA ASP A 29 -0.43 -14.24 9.38
C ASP A 29 -1.35 -15.23 10.11
N ILE A 30 -2.16 -15.94 9.32
CA ILE A 30 -2.99 -17.07 9.78
C ILE A 30 -2.10 -18.17 10.38
N ASP A 31 -0.90 -18.39 9.82
CA ASP A 31 0.06 -19.38 10.31
C ASP A 31 0.56 -19.05 11.72
N TYR A 32 0.74 -17.78 12.08
CA TYR A 32 1.17 -17.40 13.43
C TYR A 32 0.13 -17.78 14.50
N HIS A 33 -1.16 -17.67 14.15
CA HIS A 33 -2.24 -18.15 14.99
C HIS A 33 -2.23 -19.68 15.11
N VAL A 34 -2.02 -20.39 14.01
CA VAL A 34 -1.88 -21.87 14.01
C VAL A 34 -0.74 -22.31 14.95
N PHE A 35 0.40 -21.61 14.95
CA PHE A 35 1.53 -21.95 15.82
C PHE A 35 1.24 -21.66 17.30
N THR A 36 0.62 -20.53 17.56
CA THR A 36 0.27 -20.11 18.93
C THR A 36 -0.80 -21.03 19.51
N ASP A 37 -1.78 -21.44 18.71
CA ASP A 37 -2.78 -22.44 19.10
C ASP A 37 -2.11 -23.78 19.41
N ALA A 38 -1.24 -24.28 18.54
CA ALA A 38 -0.50 -25.51 18.80
C ALA A 38 0.34 -25.45 20.09
N ALA A 39 0.90 -24.29 20.43
CA ALA A 39 1.56 -24.07 21.71
C ALA A 39 0.59 -24.13 22.90
N ARG A 40 -0.67 -23.69 22.75
CA ARG A 40 -1.73 -23.84 23.80
C ARG A 40 -2.12 -25.30 24.01
N PHE A 41 -2.26 -26.08 22.93
CA PHE A 41 -2.56 -27.50 23.03
C PHE A 41 -1.54 -28.24 23.88
N ILE A 42 -0.26 -27.89 23.73
CA ILE A 42 0.83 -28.45 24.56
C ILE A 42 0.73 -27.99 26.02
N THR A 43 0.51 -26.69 26.24
CA THR A 43 0.72 -26.04 27.55
C THR A 43 -0.48 -26.04 28.48
N GLN A 44 -1.68 -25.98 27.93
CA GLN A 44 -2.93 -25.84 28.68
C GLN A 44 -3.79 -27.10 28.61
N GLU A 45 -3.77 -27.78 27.47
CA GLU A 45 -4.63 -28.95 27.22
C GLU A 45 -3.86 -30.28 27.36
N CYS A 46 -2.54 -30.23 27.49
CA CYS A 46 -1.64 -31.39 27.53
C CYS A 46 -1.85 -32.36 26.35
N TYR A 47 -2.26 -31.83 25.19
CA TYR A 47 -2.48 -32.57 23.96
C TYR A 47 -1.33 -32.40 22.98
N SER A 48 -1.29 -33.29 21.99
CA SER A 48 -0.38 -33.18 20.85
C SER A 48 -0.65 -31.88 20.07
N PRO A 49 0.37 -31.12 19.66
CA PRO A 49 0.19 -29.92 18.83
C PRO A 49 -0.45 -30.25 17.47
N TYR A 50 -0.34 -31.51 17.01
CA TYR A 50 -0.98 -31.97 15.78
C TYR A 50 -2.51 -32.10 15.87
N ASN A 51 -3.07 -32.02 17.07
CA ASN A 51 -4.53 -31.98 17.23
C ASN A 51 -5.11 -30.63 16.81
N ARG A 52 -4.29 -29.57 16.66
CA ARG A 52 -4.71 -28.34 16.01
C ARG A 52 -4.75 -28.55 14.50
N SER A 53 -5.96 -28.56 13.95
CA SER A 53 -6.28 -28.74 12.52
C SER A 53 -5.15 -28.45 11.52
N THR A 54 -4.81 -27.26 11.06
CA THR A 54 -3.84 -27.08 9.97
C THR A 54 -2.36 -27.04 10.41
N TYR A 55 -2.02 -27.59 11.58
CA TYR A 55 -0.65 -27.61 12.10
C TYR A 55 0.18 -28.73 11.46
N ARG A 56 1.11 -28.34 10.60
CA ARG A 56 1.97 -29.24 9.79
C ARG A 56 3.47 -29.12 10.10
N TYR A 57 3.81 -28.48 11.21
CA TYR A 57 5.19 -28.10 11.55
C TYR A 57 5.76 -29.04 12.62
N THR A 58 7.06 -28.91 12.88
CA THR A 58 7.71 -29.77 13.89
C THR A 58 7.16 -29.45 15.29
N PRO A 59 6.97 -30.43 16.19
CA PRO A 59 6.44 -30.18 17.53
C PRO A 59 7.36 -29.25 18.34
N LEU A 60 8.65 -29.28 18.02
CA LEU A 60 9.66 -28.39 18.61
C LEU A 60 9.30 -26.91 18.41
N LEU A 61 8.75 -26.55 17.24
CA LEU A 61 8.33 -25.17 16.99
C LEU A 61 7.21 -24.73 17.94
N ALA A 62 6.22 -25.60 18.20
CA ALA A 62 5.16 -25.29 19.16
C ALA A 62 5.72 -25.17 20.60
N TRP A 63 6.69 -26.02 20.99
CA TRP A 63 7.38 -25.91 22.28
C TRP A 63 8.15 -24.61 22.44
N ILE A 64 8.91 -24.20 21.42
CA ILE A 64 9.67 -22.93 21.41
C ILE A 64 8.74 -21.73 21.54
N LEU A 65 7.51 -21.82 21.02
CA LEU A 65 6.51 -20.76 21.06
C LEU A 65 5.60 -20.75 22.29
N THR A 66 5.81 -21.65 23.25
CA THR A 66 5.09 -21.62 24.54
C THR A 66 5.17 -20.28 25.29
N PRO A 67 6.25 -19.46 25.17
CA PRO A 67 6.26 -18.13 25.75
C PRO A 67 5.26 -17.15 25.12
N ASN A 68 4.69 -17.46 23.93
CA ASN A 68 3.54 -16.71 23.39
C ASN A 68 2.35 -16.72 24.36
N ILE A 69 2.22 -17.80 25.13
CA ILE A 69 1.11 -18.02 26.05
C ILE A 69 1.44 -17.44 27.43
N TYR A 70 2.64 -17.71 27.94
CA TYR A 70 3.02 -17.35 29.31
C TYR A 70 3.60 -15.93 29.46
N LEU A 71 4.29 -15.41 28.44
CA LEU A 71 4.96 -14.10 28.53
C LEU A 71 4.21 -13.04 27.73
N ASN A 72 4.15 -13.21 26.41
CA ASN A 72 3.52 -12.24 25.51
C ASN A 72 3.28 -12.85 24.14
N HIS A 73 2.08 -12.65 23.58
CA HIS A 73 1.71 -13.11 22.24
C HIS A 73 2.63 -12.60 21.11
N VAL A 74 3.44 -11.56 21.34
CA VAL A 74 4.38 -10.99 20.36
C VAL A 74 5.73 -11.72 20.34
N PHE A 75 6.02 -12.59 21.32
CA PHE A 75 7.31 -13.27 21.44
C PHE A 75 7.74 -14.01 20.16
N GLY A 76 6.86 -14.82 19.60
CA GLY A 76 7.15 -15.59 18.38
C GLY A 76 7.43 -14.71 17.18
N ASN A 77 6.71 -13.60 17.02
CA ASN A 77 6.99 -12.62 15.97
C ASN A 77 8.40 -12.04 16.12
N LEU A 78 8.80 -11.67 17.34
CA LEU A 78 10.14 -11.15 17.60
C LEU A 78 11.21 -12.23 17.38
N LEU A 79 10.93 -13.47 17.75
CA LEU A 79 11.82 -14.61 17.54
C LEU A 79 12.07 -14.83 16.05
N PHE A 80 11.00 -14.91 15.23
CA PHE A 80 11.11 -15.12 13.79
C PHE A 80 11.85 -13.98 13.09
N ILE A 81 11.49 -12.73 13.39
CA ILE A 81 12.19 -11.55 12.85
C ILE A 81 13.67 -11.58 13.22
N THR A 82 14.00 -11.97 14.45
CA THR A 82 15.39 -12.06 14.90
C THR A 82 16.13 -13.16 14.13
N CYS A 83 15.53 -14.34 13.97
CA CYS A 83 16.10 -15.43 13.21
C CYS A 83 16.32 -15.07 11.73
N ASP A 84 15.39 -14.36 11.10
CA ASP A 84 15.53 -13.92 9.70
C ASP A 84 16.66 -12.90 9.54
N VAL A 85 16.75 -11.92 10.44
CA VAL A 85 17.84 -10.92 10.43
C VAL A 85 19.19 -11.58 10.68
N LEU A 86 19.27 -12.53 11.63
CA LEU A 86 20.50 -13.26 11.91
C LEU A 86 20.92 -14.11 10.71
N SER A 87 19.97 -14.80 10.08
CA SER A 87 20.23 -15.60 8.88
C SER A 87 20.79 -14.71 7.77
N GLY A 88 20.12 -13.60 7.45
CA GLY A 88 20.59 -12.61 6.48
C GLY A 88 21.98 -12.05 6.82
N HIS A 89 22.26 -11.80 8.10
CA HIS A 89 23.56 -11.33 8.58
C HIS A 89 24.67 -12.36 8.38
N VAL A 90 24.42 -13.63 8.74
CA VAL A 90 25.37 -14.73 8.57
C VAL A 90 25.70 -14.92 7.08
N ILE A 91 24.69 -14.93 6.21
CA ILE A 91 24.88 -15.08 4.76
C ILE A 91 25.71 -13.93 4.20
N TYR A 92 25.38 -12.69 4.59
CA TYR A 92 26.17 -11.53 4.19
C TYR A 92 27.63 -11.68 4.58
N HIS A 93 27.92 -12.11 5.82
CA HIS A 93 29.30 -12.30 6.28
C HIS A 93 30.02 -13.43 5.55
N ILE A 94 29.34 -14.55 5.27
CA ILE A 94 29.90 -15.63 4.45
C ILE A 94 30.26 -15.12 3.05
N LEU A 95 29.37 -14.37 2.40
CA LEU A 95 29.62 -13.81 1.06
C LEU A 95 30.77 -12.80 1.05
N ARG A 96 30.88 -11.98 2.10
CA ARG A 96 32.02 -11.05 2.27
C ARG A 96 33.34 -11.79 2.47
N GLN A 97 33.34 -12.88 3.23
CA GLN A 97 34.52 -13.74 3.41
C GLN A 97 34.91 -14.48 2.12
N ARG A 98 33.95 -14.73 1.22
CA ARG A 98 34.19 -15.30 -0.12
C ARG A 98 34.68 -14.28 -1.15
N GLY A 99 34.88 -13.01 -0.75
CA GLY A 99 35.49 -11.98 -1.59
C GLY A 99 34.51 -11.11 -2.38
N LEU A 100 33.19 -11.25 -2.18
CA LEU A 100 32.22 -10.38 -2.85
C LEU A 100 32.29 -8.95 -2.29
N SER A 101 32.11 -7.94 -3.14
CA SER A 101 31.97 -6.54 -2.71
C SER A 101 30.72 -6.35 -1.82
N CYS A 102 30.62 -5.22 -1.12
CA CYS A 102 29.47 -4.95 -0.26
C CYS A 102 28.16 -4.95 -1.06
N GLU A 103 28.19 -4.33 -2.23
CA GLU A 103 27.05 -4.18 -3.14
C GLU A 103 26.65 -5.54 -3.72
N ALA A 104 27.64 -6.36 -4.12
CA ALA A 104 27.39 -7.71 -4.63
C ALA A 104 26.84 -8.66 -3.56
N ALA A 105 27.37 -8.60 -2.33
CA ALA A 105 26.87 -9.40 -1.22
C ALA A 105 25.43 -9.00 -0.84
N CYS A 106 25.13 -7.70 -0.80
CA CYS A 106 23.76 -7.21 -0.60
C CYS A 106 22.82 -7.65 -1.75
N GLY A 107 23.29 -7.59 -3.00
CA GLY A 107 22.55 -8.05 -4.17
C GLY A 107 22.21 -9.53 -4.08
N VAL A 108 23.19 -10.39 -3.78
CA VAL A 108 22.96 -11.84 -3.63
C VAL A 108 22.03 -12.14 -2.45
N CYS A 109 22.20 -11.49 -1.29
CA CYS A 109 21.26 -11.65 -0.17
C CYS A 109 19.83 -11.25 -0.57
N SER A 110 19.66 -10.17 -1.33
CA SER A 110 18.33 -9.75 -1.82
C SER A 110 17.72 -10.74 -2.81
N GLN A 111 18.53 -11.42 -3.62
CA GLN A 111 18.07 -12.51 -4.49
C GLN A 111 17.79 -13.82 -3.74
N TRP A 112 18.37 -14.01 -2.56
CA TRP A 112 18.19 -15.23 -1.75
C TRP A 112 16.82 -15.28 -1.05
N TYR A 113 16.23 -14.12 -0.73
CA TYR A 113 14.78 -14.00 -0.44
C TYR A 113 13.90 -14.41 -1.63
N GLY A 114 14.51 -14.67 -2.79
CA GLY A 114 13.94 -15.40 -3.90
C GLY A 114 13.12 -14.54 -4.83
N TRP A 115 12.60 -15.22 -5.85
CA TRP A 115 11.61 -14.66 -6.75
C TRP A 115 10.35 -14.26 -5.97
N ASP A 116 9.95 -15.00 -4.94
CA ASP A 116 8.74 -14.71 -4.17
C ASP A 116 8.75 -13.31 -3.53
N PHE A 117 9.88 -12.88 -2.96
CA PHE A 117 10.00 -11.52 -2.45
C PHE A 117 9.85 -10.47 -3.57
N LEU A 118 10.53 -10.67 -4.70
CA LEU A 118 10.46 -9.74 -5.84
C LEU A 118 9.06 -9.72 -6.47
N GLN A 119 8.42 -10.89 -6.57
CA GLN A 119 7.06 -11.05 -7.01
C GLN A 119 6.13 -10.29 -6.09
N GLU A 120 6.03 -10.68 -4.82
CA GLU A 120 5.02 -10.13 -3.91
C GLU A 120 5.26 -8.65 -3.58
N THR A 121 6.52 -8.20 -3.50
CA THR A 121 6.84 -6.81 -3.13
C THR A 121 6.73 -5.84 -4.30
N TYR A 122 7.08 -6.27 -5.52
CA TYR A 122 7.20 -5.35 -6.66
C TYR A 122 6.36 -5.78 -7.86
N LEU A 123 6.52 -7.02 -8.32
CA LEU A 123 6.03 -7.42 -9.65
C LEU A 123 4.56 -7.83 -9.65
N TYR A 124 4.07 -8.37 -8.54
CA TYR A 124 2.65 -8.68 -8.31
C TYR A 124 1.79 -7.43 -8.41
N HIS A 125 2.29 -6.28 -7.95
CA HIS A 125 1.58 -5.01 -8.07
C HIS A 125 1.47 -4.51 -9.52
N LEU A 126 2.36 -4.96 -10.43
CA LEU A 126 2.28 -4.63 -11.85
C LEU A 126 1.23 -5.46 -12.60
N THR A 127 0.96 -6.68 -12.13
CA THR A 127 0.01 -7.60 -12.77
C THR A 127 -1.37 -7.62 -12.10
N ARG A 128 -1.48 -7.16 -10.85
CA ARG A 128 -2.73 -7.16 -10.07
C ARG A 128 -3.82 -6.29 -10.71
N ARG A 129 -4.90 -6.94 -11.15
CA ARG A 129 -6.13 -6.29 -11.67
C ARG A 129 -7.22 -6.24 -10.60
N ASP A 130 -7.18 -5.22 -9.75
CA ASP A 130 -8.31 -4.93 -8.85
C ASP A 130 -9.38 -4.11 -9.59
N ILE A 131 -10.43 -4.76 -10.10
CA ILE A 131 -11.45 -4.13 -10.95
C ILE A 131 -12.73 -3.76 -10.19
N ARG A 132 -12.94 -4.28 -8.98
CA ARG A 132 -14.22 -4.11 -8.27
C ARG A 132 -14.31 -2.83 -7.44
N HIS A 133 -13.19 -2.30 -6.96
CA HIS A 133 -13.18 -1.21 -5.97
C HIS A 133 -12.13 -0.13 -6.28
N ASN A 134 -12.31 0.56 -7.40
CA ASN A 134 -11.37 1.58 -7.87
C ASN A 134 -12.10 2.91 -8.11
N PHE A 135 -11.50 4.03 -7.70
CA PHE A 135 -11.96 5.38 -8.03
C PHE A 135 -11.85 5.71 -9.53
N SER A 136 -11.08 4.90 -10.28
CA SER A 136 -10.84 5.10 -11.70
C SER A 136 -12.15 5.17 -12.50
N PRO A 137 -12.32 6.18 -13.38
CA PRO A 137 -13.50 6.30 -14.23
C PRO A 137 -13.67 5.11 -15.19
N TYR A 138 -12.60 4.32 -15.39
CA TYR A 138 -12.57 3.17 -16.29
C TYR A 138 -12.92 1.84 -15.60
N PHE A 139 -13.07 1.80 -14.27
CA PHE A 139 -13.22 0.52 -13.56
C PHE A 139 -14.43 -0.27 -14.06
N TYR A 140 -15.57 0.39 -14.29
CA TYR A 140 -16.81 -0.30 -14.65
C TYR A 140 -16.74 -0.90 -16.06
N MET A 141 -16.14 -0.18 -17.00
CA MET A 141 -15.88 -0.69 -18.34
C MET A 141 -14.87 -1.86 -18.31
N LEU A 142 -13.79 -1.75 -17.53
CA LEU A 142 -12.82 -2.85 -17.35
C LEU A 142 -13.43 -4.06 -16.65
N TYR A 143 -14.41 -3.84 -15.76
CA TYR A 143 -15.15 -4.89 -15.08
C TYR A 143 -16.02 -5.67 -16.06
N LEU A 144 -16.84 -4.98 -16.86
CA LEU A 144 -17.72 -5.61 -17.85
C LEU A 144 -16.95 -6.31 -18.98
N THR A 145 -15.74 -5.86 -19.27
CA THR A 145 -14.90 -6.40 -20.36
C THR A 145 -13.78 -7.31 -19.86
N ALA A 146 -13.77 -7.70 -18.59
CA ALA A 146 -12.68 -8.47 -17.98
C ALA A 146 -12.41 -9.80 -18.70
N GLU A 147 -13.47 -10.47 -19.17
CA GLU A 147 -13.40 -11.76 -19.88
C GLU A 147 -13.24 -11.61 -21.41
N SER A 148 -13.25 -10.37 -21.91
CA SER A 148 -13.09 -10.11 -23.34
C SER A 148 -11.65 -10.34 -23.80
N PRO A 149 -11.44 -10.82 -25.04
CA PRO A 149 -10.11 -10.83 -25.68
C PRO A 149 -9.45 -9.44 -25.72
N TRP A 150 -10.26 -8.38 -25.67
CA TRP A 150 -9.80 -6.99 -25.71
C TRP A 150 -9.40 -6.41 -24.35
N SER A 151 -9.54 -7.16 -23.24
CA SER A 151 -9.34 -6.66 -21.87
C SER A 151 -7.96 -6.00 -21.66
N LEU A 152 -6.90 -6.56 -22.26
CA LEU A 152 -5.55 -5.99 -22.19
C LEU A 152 -5.47 -4.65 -22.91
N TYR A 153 -5.96 -4.58 -24.15
CA TYR A 153 -5.92 -3.35 -24.96
C TYR A 153 -6.75 -2.24 -24.34
N LEU A 154 -7.92 -2.57 -23.78
CA LEU A 154 -8.77 -1.63 -23.05
C LEU A 154 -8.09 -1.14 -21.76
N GLY A 155 -7.40 -2.03 -21.04
CA GLY A 155 -6.59 -1.65 -19.88
C GLY A 155 -5.46 -0.68 -20.23
N LEU A 156 -4.73 -0.94 -21.32
CA LEU A 156 -3.69 -0.04 -21.82
C LEU A 156 -4.27 1.30 -22.30
N ALA A 157 -5.39 1.27 -23.03
CA ALA A 157 -6.08 2.47 -23.50
C ALA A 157 -6.57 3.34 -22.33
N ALA A 158 -7.10 2.73 -21.27
CA ALA A 158 -7.51 3.42 -20.04
C ALA A 158 -6.33 4.13 -19.33
N PHE A 159 -5.09 3.68 -19.54
CA PHE A 159 -3.90 4.32 -18.99
C PHE A 159 -3.39 5.50 -19.84
N LEU A 160 -3.75 5.58 -21.12
CA LEU A 160 -3.26 6.62 -22.03
C LEU A 160 -3.59 8.05 -21.58
N PRO A 161 -4.82 8.38 -21.14
CA PRO A 161 -5.13 9.74 -20.67
C PRO A 161 -4.28 10.14 -19.47
N GLN A 162 -4.05 9.21 -18.54
CA GLN A 162 -3.17 9.43 -17.41
C GLN A 162 -1.72 9.65 -17.86
N ALA A 163 -1.18 8.78 -18.71
CA ALA A 163 0.19 8.89 -19.20
C ALA A 163 0.42 10.21 -19.96
N LEU A 164 -0.53 10.60 -20.80
CA LEU A 164 -0.50 11.87 -21.52
C LEU A 164 -0.51 13.07 -20.56
N LEU A 165 -1.39 13.08 -19.56
CA LEU A 165 -1.43 14.16 -18.57
C LEU A 165 -0.14 14.27 -17.76
N LEU A 166 0.44 13.13 -17.36
CA LEU A 166 1.74 13.10 -16.67
C LEU A 166 2.85 13.67 -17.56
N LEU A 167 2.89 13.32 -18.84
CA LEU A 167 3.84 13.88 -19.80
C LEU A 167 3.65 15.39 -19.98
N LEU A 168 2.41 15.84 -20.20
CA LEU A 168 2.10 17.26 -20.40
C LEU A 168 2.45 18.10 -19.16
N VAL A 169 2.15 17.61 -17.95
CA VAL A 169 2.53 18.27 -16.69
C VAL A 169 4.05 18.29 -16.52
N SER A 170 4.75 17.21 -16.84
CA SER A 170 6.21 17.20 -16.84
C SER A 170 6.76 18.30 -17.76
N LEU A 171 6.30 18.38 -19.00
CA LEU A 171 6.77 19.39 -19.95
C LEU A 171 6.44 20.81 -19.49
N ALA A 172 5.22 21.04 -18.96
CA ALA A 172 4.77 22.35 -18.54
C ALA A 172 5.42 22.84 -17.23
N PHE A 173 5.66 21.95 -16.26
CA PHE A 173 6.04 22.32 -14.89
C PHE A 173 7.40 21.77 -14.43
N HIS A 174 8.21 21.14 -15.29
CA HIS A 174 9.53 20.57 -14.92
C HIS A 174 10.47 21.54 -14.18
N ARG A 175 10.34 22.85 -14.40
CA ARG A 175 11.16 23.88 -13.71
C ARG A 175 10.75 24.11 -12.26
N ASP A 176 9.52 23.77 -11.90
CA ASP A 176 8.97 23.86 -10.54
C ASP A 176 8.66 22.45 -10.03
N LEU A 177 9.70 21.76 -9.55
CA LEU A 177 9.61 20.36 -9.14
C LEU A 177 8.57 20.12 -8.03
N ALA A 178 8.37 21.10 -7.14
CA ALA A 178 7.40 21.00 -6.06
C ALA A 178 5.97 20.91 -6.61
N LEU A 179 5.58 21.83 -7.50
CA LEU A 179 4.28 21.79 -8.15
C LEU A 179 4.17 20.59 -9.10
N CYS A 180 5.23 20.28 -9.86
CA CYS A 180 5.26 19.16 -10.80
C CYS A 180 5.00 17.81 -10.10
N TRP A 181 5.71 17.51 -9.01
CA TRP A 181 5.52 16.26 -8.27
C TRP A 181 4.14 16.19 -7.63
N PHE A 182 3.66 17.31 -7.07
CA PHE A 182 2.30 17.38 -6.53
C PHE A 182 1.24 17.07 -7.60
N LEU A 183 1.37 17.65 -8.80
CA LEU A 183 0.45 17.41 -9.90
C LEU A 183 0.56 15.97 -10.43
N HIS A 184 1.76 15.40 -10.52
CA HIS A 184 1.94 13.99 -10.87
C HIS A 184 1.21 13.06 -9.91
N THR A 185 1.37 13.28 -8.60
CA THR A 185 0.67 12.51 -7.58
C THR A 185 -0.84 12.73 -7.66
N SER A 186 -1.29 13.96 -7.86
CA SER A 186 -2.72 14.30 -7.99
C SER A 186 -3.37 13.63 -9.20
N ILE A 187 -2.69 13.64 -10.35
CA ILE A 187 -3.15 12.94 -11.57
C ILE A 187 -3.17 11.43 -11.31
N PHE A 188 -2.12 10.87 -10.72
CA PHE A 188 -2.08 9.44 -10.43
C PHE A 188 -3.27 9.02 -9.54
N VAL A 189 -3.54 9.76 -8.45
CA VAL A 189 -4.66 9.52 -7.54
C VAL A 189 -6.01 9.68 -8.26
N SER A 190 -6.15 10.71 -9.11
CA SER A 190 -7.41 10.97 -9.82
C SER A 190 -7.81 9.85 -10.78
N PHE A 191 -6.82 9.13 -11.32
CA PHE A 191 -7.04 8.05 -12.28
C PHE A 191 -6.85 6.64 -11.69
N ASN A 192 -6.37 6.49 -10.44
CA ASN A 192 -6.03 5.20 -9.81
C ASN A 192 -6.52 5.02 -8.36
N LYS A 193 -6.15 3.85 -7.82
CA LYS A 193 -6.63 3.22 -6.59
C LYS A 193 -6.15 3.81 -5.26
N VAL A 194 -5.19 4.74 -5.22
CA VAL A 194 -4.49 5.08 -3.97
C VAL A 194 -4.56 6.57 -3.66
N LEU A 195 -5.11 6.87 -2.47
CA LEU A 195 -5.47 8.19 -1.97
C LEU A 195 -4.36 8.88 -1.14
N LEU A 196 -3.49 8.10 -0.49
CA LEU A 196 -2.67 8.57 0.64
C LEU A 196 -1.46 9.46 0.26
N LEU A 197 -0.92 9.32 -0.95
CA LEU A 197 0.31 10.03 -1.34
C LEU A 197 0.08 11.55 -1.54
N LEU A 198 -1.15 11.98 -1.85
CA LEU A 198 -1.48 13.38 -2.12
C LEU A 198 -1.20 14.31 -0.92
N VAL A 199 -1.49 13.84 0.30
CA VAL A 199 -1.32 14.62 1.54
C VAL A 199 0.15 14.88 1.84
N SER A 200 1.06 13.99 1.41
CA SER A 200 2.49 14.11 1.70
C SER A 200 3.17 15.27 0.97
N LEU A 201 2.69 15.65 -0.22
CA LEU A 201 3.27 16.72 -1.03
C LEU A 201 2.53 18.06 -0.87
N LEU A 202 1.31 18.06 -0.31
CA LEU A 202 0.56 19.28 -0.07
C LEU A 202 1.31 20.32 0.79
N PRO A 203 2.01 19.97 1.90
CA PRO A 203 2.78 20.92 2.69
C PRO A 203 3.91 21.61 1.92
N VAL A 204 4.41 21.01 0.84
CA VAL A 204 5.46 21.59 -0.01
C VAL A 204 4.90 22.67 -0.92
N VAL A 205 3.66 22.51 -1.39
CA VAL A 205 2.95 23.44 -2.28
C VAL A 205 2.24 24.55 -1.48
N LEU A 206 1.77 24.24 -0.27
CA LEU A 206 0.92 25.10 0.56
C LEU A 206 1.49 26.52 0.81
N PRO A 207 2.79 26.73 1.12
CA PRO A 207 3.33 28.07 1.39
C PRO A 207 3.25 29.03 0.19
N ARG A 208 3.09 28.50 -1.02
CA ARG A 208 3.05 29.26 -2.29
C ARG A 208 1.64 29.49 -2.80
N LEU A 209 0.63 28.93 -2.13
CA LEU A 209 -0.77 29.15 -2.47
C LEU A 209 -1.24 30.51 -1.97
N THR A 210 -1.86 31.28 -2.86
CA THR A 210 -2.41 32.61 -2.58
C THR A 210 -3.89 32.59 -2.22
N MET A 211 -4.52 31.42 -2.27
CA MET A 211 -5.94 31.26 -1.97
C MET A 211 -6.23 31.55 -0.49
N SER A 212 -7.43 32.07 -0.22
CA SER A 212 -7.87 32.31 1.16
C SER A 212 -8.04 31.00 1.92
N PRO A 213 -7.81 30.97 3.26
CA PRO A 213 -8.00 29.77 4.07
C PRO A 213 -9.40 29.17 3.97
N LYS A 214 -10.45 30.02 3.85
CA LYS A 214 -11.84 29.58 3.66
C LYS A 214 -12.00 28.77 2.39
N LYS A 215 -11.38 29.21 1.29
CA LYS A 215 -11.40 28.50 0.01
C LYS A 215 -10.63 27.20 0.09
N GLY A 216 -9.44 27.20 0.71
CA GLY A 216 -8.66 25.98 0.95
C GLY A 216 -9.43 24.94 1.76
N LEU A 217 -10.08 25.36 2.85
CA LEU A 217 -10.92 24.48 3.67
C LEU A 217 -12.14 23.97 2.89
N GLY A 218 -12.75 24.81 2.06
CA GLY A 218 -13.85 24.41 1.17
C GLY A 218 -13.44 23.34 0.16
N LEU A 219 -12.25 23.47 -0.45
CA LEU A 219 -11.69 22.46 -1.36
C LEU A 219 -11.38 21.14 -0.63
N LEU A 220 -10.85 21.22 0.59
CA LEU A 220 -10.59 20.05 1.42
C LEU A 220 -11.89 19.33 1.81
N ALA A 221 -12.91 20.09 2.22
CA ALA A 221 -14.23 19.54 2.54
C ALA A 221 -14.87 18.89 1.31
N LEU A 222 -14.76 19.51 0.14
CA LEU A 222 -15.25 18.95 -1.12
C LEU A 222 -14.55 17.62 -1.47
N TRP A 223 -13.24 17.55 -1.25
CA TRP A 223 -12.46 16.33 -1.48
C TRP A 223 -12.90 15.17 -0.56
N PHE A 224 -13.10 15.44 0.73
CA PHE A 224 -13.63 14.43 1.67
C PHE A 224 -15.08 14.03 1.35
N ALA A 225 -15.92 14.98 0.94
CA ALA A 225 -17.28 14.69 0.52
C ALA A 225 -17.30 13.75 -0.69
N GLY A 226 -16.44 13.97 -1.68
CA GLY A 226 -16.29 13.08 -2.83
C GLY A 226 -15.94 11.63 -2.44
N GLN A 227 -15.05 11.46 -1.46
CA GLN A 227 -14.74 10.12 -0.92
C GLN A 227 -15.93 9.50 -0.18
N GLY A 228 -16.61 10.27 0.67
CA GLY A 228 -17.79 9.79 1.40
C GLY A 228 -18.89 9.32 0.46
N ILE A 229 -19.15 10.07 -0.61
CA ILE A 229 -20.13 9.72 -1.65
C ILE A 229 -19.75 8.44 -2.37
N TRP A 230 -18.46 8.18 -2.60
CA TRP A 230 -17.98 6.95 -3.22
C TRP A 230 -18.01 5.75 -2.26
N LEU A 231 -17.65 5.96 -0.99
CA LEU A 231 -17.58 4.92 0.03
C LEU A 231 -18.95 4.31 0.35
N ALA A 232 -20.02 5.11 0.34
CA ALA A 232 -21.35 4.64 0.65
C ALA A 232 -21.83 3.49 -0.29
N PRO A 233 -21.89 3.65 -1.63
CA PRO A 233 -22.25 2.55 -2.51
C PRO A 233 -21.22 1.43 -2.52
N ALA A 234 -19.93 1.72 -2.33
CA ALA A 234 -18.88 0.70 -2.24
C ALA A 234 -19.06 -0.22 -1.02
N TYR A 235 -19.49 0.32 0.13
CA TYR A 235 -19.83 -0.46 1.32
C TYR A 235 -20.97 -1.44 1.02
N TYR A 236 -22.06 -0.96 0.42
CA TYR A 236 -23.21 -1.81 0.09
C TYR A 236 -22.88 -2.88 -0.95
N LEU A 237 -21.93 -2.62 -1.86
CA LEU A 237 -21.45 -3.63 -2.79
C LEU A 237 -20.68 -4.73 -2.09
N GLU A 238 -19.67 -4.36 -1.30
CA GLU A 238 -18.68 -5.31 -0.78
C GLU A 238 -19.18 -6.08 0.45
N PHE A 239 -19.90 -5.40 1.35
CA PHE A 239 -20.30 -6.00 2.63
C PHE A 239 -21.75 -6.51 2.63
N GLU A 240 -22.65 -5.82 1.93
CA GLU A 240 -24.07 -6.18 1.92
C GLU A 240 -24.49 -6.90 0.63
N GLY A 241 -23.61 -6.98 -0.37
CA GLY A 241 -23.84 -7.71 -1.63
C GLY A 241 -24.85 -7.05 -2.59
N TYR A 242 -25.22 -5.79 -2.37
CA TYR A 242 -26.12 -5.07 -3.29
C TYR A 242 -25.40 -4.68 -4.58
N ASN A 243 -26.09 -4.79 -5.72
CA ASN A 243 -25.55 -4.35 -7.00
C ASN A 243 -25.55 -2.81 -7.11
N THR A 244 -24.50 -2.16 -6.63
CA THR A 244 -24.31 -0.70 -6.68
C THR A 244 -23.21 -0.26 -7.66
N PHE A 245 -22.76 -1.12 -8.57
CA PHE A 245 -21.65 -0.84 -9.51
C PHE A 245 -21.83 0.48 -10.28
N LEU A 246 -23.04 0.79 -10.76
CA LEU A 246 -23.33 2.03 -11.46
C LEU A 246 -23.16 3.27 -10.56
N LEU A 247 -23.57 3.18 -9.28
CA LEU A 247 -23.43 4.28 -8.32
C LEU A 247 -21.96 4.53 -7.99
N ILE A 248 -21.17 3.46 -7.82
CA ILE A 248 -19.72 3.56 -7.62
C ILE A 248 -19.06 4.22 -8.84
N TRP A 249 -19.50 3.89 -10.05
CA TRP A 249 -19.00 4.50 -11.29
C TRP A 249 -19.33 5.99 -11.38
N LEU A 250 -20.58 6.38 -11.14
CA LEU A 250 -20.99 7.78 -11.10
C LEU A 250 -20.23 8.56 -10.02
N ALA A 251 -20.04 7.97 -8.83
CA ALA A 251 -19.25 8.57 -7.77
C ALA A 251 -17.77 8.71 -8.15
N GLY A 252 -17.20 7.75 -8.89
CA GLY A 252 -15.83 7.83 -9.42
C GLY A 252 -15.66 8.97 -10.42
N LEU A 253 -16.62 9.16 -11.33
CA LEU A 253 -16.65 10.30 -12.26
C LEU A 253 -16.74 11.63 -11.50
N LEU A 254 -17.62 11.72 -10.49
CA LEU A 254 -17.73 12.89 -9.64
C LEU A 254 -16.41 13.17 -8.91
N PHE A 255 -15.75 12.13 -8.38
CA PHE A 255 -14.48 12.26 -7.70
C PHE A 255 -13.37 12.75 -8.64
N LEU A 256 -13.33 12.26 -9.89
CA LEU A 256 -12.42 12.78 -10.92
C LEU A 256 -12.67 14.27 -11.19
N ILE A 257 -13.93 14.71 -11.30
CA ILE A 257 -14.30 16.11 -11.49
C ILE A 257 -13.82 16.96 -10.30
N ILE A 258 -14.07 16.49 -9.06
CA ILE A 258 -13.64 17.18 -7.84
C ILE A 258 -12.11 17.34 -7.81
N ASN A 259 -11.35 16.27 -8.05
CA ASN A 259 -9.89 16.35 -8.07
C ASN A 259 -9.38 17.26 -9.20
N SER A 260 -10.01 17.22 -10.37
CA SER A 260 -9.68 18.12 -11.49
C SER A 260 -9.91 19.58 -11.14
N CYS A 261 -11.04 19.91 -10.52
CA CYS A 261 -11.33 21.24 -10.02
C CYS A 261 -10.29 21.69 -8.96
N ILE A 262 -9.93 20.81 -8.02
CA ILE A 262 -8.91 21.12 -7.01
C ILE A 262 -7.56 21.42 -7.65
N MET A 263 -7.11 20.58 -8.59
CA MET A 263 -5.85 20.81 -9.32
C MET A 263 -5.86 22.15 -10.05
N VAL A 264 -6.94 22.47 -10.76
CA VAL A 264 -7.10 23.77 -11.43
C VAL A 264 -7.04 24.92 -10.43
N GLN A 265 -7.73 24.83 -9.29
CA GLN A 265 -7.68 25.88 -8.27
C GLN A 265 -6.28 26.06 -7.68
N ILE A 266 -5.55 24.97 -7.45
CA ILE A 266 -4.17 24.99 -6.99
C ILE A 266 -3.29 25.69 -8.01
N ILE A 267 -3.31 25.27 -9.28
CA ILE A 267 -2.51 25.86 -10.35
C ILE A 267 -2.82 27.36 -10.48
N SER A 268 -4.09 27.76 -10.52
CA SER A 268 -4.48 29.17 -10.70
C SER A 268 -4.12 30.08 -9.53
N HIS A 269 -3.87 29.54 -8.34
CA HIS A 269 -3.52 30.31 -7.13
C HIS A 269 -2.09 30.00 -6.65
N TYR A 270 -1.28 29.34 -7.47
CA TYR A 270 0.10 29.01 -7.12
C TYR A 270 1.05 30.12 -7.58
N LYS A 271 1.97 30.55 -6.70
CA LYS A 271 3.08 31.45 -7.06
C LYS A 271 4.31 30.65 -7.51
N PRO A 272 4.68 30.66 -8.81
CA PRO A 272 5.79 29.86 -9.32
C PRO A 272 7.15 30.19 -8.67
N LEU A 273 8.06 29.22 -8.65
CA LEU A 273 9.44 29.35 -8.15
C LEU A 273 10.30 30.39 -8.92
N HIS A 274 10.04 30.60 -10.21
CA HIS A 274 10.81 31.54 -11.04
C HIS A 274 9.89 32.46 -11.85
N ILE A 275 9.96 33.75 -11.55
CA ILE A 275 9.66 34.82 -12.51
C ILE A 275 10.99 35.11 -13.22
N PHE A 276 11.14 34.61 -14.43
CA PHE A 276 12.03 35.25 -15.40
C PHE A 276 11.20 35.46 -16.67
N TYR A 277 10.75 36.70 -16.86
CA TYR A 277 10.51 37.22 -18.19
C TYR A 277 11.80 37.04 -18.98
N ILE A 278 11.81 36.12 -19.96
CA ILE A 278 12.48 36.29 -21.26
C ILE A 278 11.66 35.49 -22.26
#